data_AF-D9SJB1-F1
#
_entry.id   AF-D9SJB1-F1
#
_cell.length_a   1.000
_cell.length_b   1.000
_cell.length_c   1.000
_cell.angle_alpha   90.00
_cell.angle_beta   90.00
_cell.angle_gamma   90.00
#
_symmetry.space_group_name_H-M   'P 1'
#
loop_
_entity.id
_entity.type
_entity.pdbx_description
1 polymer ?
#
loop_
_entity_poly.entity_id
_entity_poly.type
_entity_poly.pdbx_seq_one_letter_code
_entity_poly.pdbx_strand_id
1 'polypeptide(L)'
;MAARRSKEEIIKALEAKIQKLKEQASADKEVKITKQSAGISDAIAAIENAATANNIAVADVIKAIARIKRTGLKIEDSARKAK
;
A
#
# COMPACT_ATOMS: atom_id res chain seq x y z
N MET A 1 27.37 -15.42 41.19
CA MET A 1 28.07 -14.33 40.46
C MET A 1 27.47 -14.24 39.07
N ALA A 2 26.89 -13.10 38.68
CA ALA A 2 26.38 -12.92 37.33
C ALA A 2 27.57 -12.88 36.35
N ALA A 3 27.61 -13.83 35.41
CA ALA A 3 28.66 -13.89 34.40
C ALA A 3 28.67 -12.56 33.60
N ARG A 4 29.75 -11.80 33.71
CA ARG A 4 29.98 -10.62 32.88
C ARG A 4 30.16 -11.12 31.45
N ARG A 5 29.15 -10.88 30.61
CA ARG A 5 29.24 -11.15 29.17
C ARG A 5 30.49 -10.50 28.60
N SER A 6 31.21 -11.22 27.75
CA SER A 6 32.42 -10.66 27.12
C SER A 6 32.03 -9.47 26.22
N LYS A 7 32.97 -8.55 25.98
CA LYS A 7 32.70 -7.40 25.09
C LYS A 7 32.27 -7.86 23.69
N GLU A 8 32.76 -9.01 23.24
CA GLU A 8 32.40 -9.62 21.96
C GLU A 8 30.95 -10.13 21.93
N GLU A 9 30.46 -10.71 23.02
CA GLU A 9 29.05 -11.12 23.13
C GLU A 9 28.10 -9.93 23.12
N ILE A 10 28.52 -8.81 23.72
CA ILE A 10 27.74 -7.57 23.71
C ILE A 10 27.68 -7.00 22.29
N ILE A 11 28.79 -6.99 21.56
CA ILE A 11 28.85 -6.53 20.17
C ILE A 11 27.93 -7.38 19.29
N LYS A 12 28.04 -8.72 19.36
CA LYS A 12 27.15 -9.62 18.59
C LYS A 12 25.67 -9.41 18.90
N ALA A 13 25.32 -9.18 20.16
CA ALA A 13 23.94 -8.91 20.56
C ALA A 13 23.42 -7.56 20.03
N LEU A 14 24.29 -6.55 19.94
CA LEU A 14 23.95 -5.24 19.37
C LEU A 14 23.82 -5.31 17.85
N GLU A 15 24.71 -6.02 17.17
CA GLU A 15 24.62 -6.27 15.72
C GLU A 15 23.32 -6.98 15.35
N ALA A 16 22.94 -8.03 16.10
CA ALA A 16 21.68 -8.72 15.90
C ALA A 16 20.46 -7.82 16.14
N LYS A 17 20.53 -6.89 17.10
CA LYS A 17 19.48 -5.88 17.31
C LYS A 17 19.40 -4.87 16.17
N ILE A 18 20.54 -4.38 15.69
CA ILE A 18 20.60 -3.46 14.55
C ILE A 18 20.04 -4.14 13.29
N GLN A 19 20.38 -5.40 13.06
CA GLN A 19 19.87 -6.18 11.94
C GLN A 19 18.34 -6.32 11.99
N LYS A 20 17.77 -6.67 13.15
CA LYS A 20 16.31 -6.72 13.34
C LYS A 20 15.63 -5.38 13.13
N LEU A 21 16.24 -4.29 13.61
CA LEU A 21 15.70 -2.94 13.43
C LEU A 21 15.73 -2.50 11.96
N LYS A 22 16.78 -2.87 11.22
CA LYS A 22 16.87 -2.64 9.77
C LYS A 22 15.78 -3.44 9.04
N GLU A 23 15.62 -4.72 9.36
CA GLU A 23 14.59 -5.59 8.77
C GLU A 23 13.17 -5.07 9.06
N GLN A 24 12.91 -4.56 10.26
CA GLN A 24 11.65 -3.91 10.63
C GLN A 24 11.44 -2.57 9.92
N ALA A 25 12.51 -1.81 9.66
CA ALA A 25 12.43 -0.55 8.93
C ALA A 25 12.27 -0.76 7.41
N SER A 26 12.78 -1.87 6.88
CA SER A 26 12.64 -2.29 5.48
C SER A 26 11.42 -3.16 5.22
N ALA A 27 10.68 -3.56 6.25
CA ALA A 27 9.32 -4.06 6.08
C ALA A 27 8.51 -2.90 5.50
N ASP A 28 8.17 -3.01 4.22
CA ASP A 28 7.44 -2.04 3.42
C ASP A 28 6.38 -1.34 4.30
N LYS A 29 6.64 -0.07 4.61
CA LYS A 29 5.59 0.77 5.17
C LYS A 29 4.51 0.81 4.11
N GLU A 30 3.42 0.07 4.32
CA GLU A 30 2.22 0.18 3.49
C GLU A 30 1.90 1.66 3.34
N VAL A 31 2.15 2.20 2.15
CA VAL A 31 1.83 3.58 1.85
C VAL A 31 0.32 3.65 1.78
N LYS A 32 -0.31 4.04 2.90
CA LYS A 32 -1.74 4.31 2.94
C LYS A 32 -2.03 5.56 2.13
N ILE A 33 -2.41 5.36 0.88
CA ILE A 33 -2.94 6.40 0.01
C ILE A 33 -4.24 6.91 0.64
N THR A 34 -4.30 8.21 0.94
CA THR A 34 -5.52 8.89 1.40
C THR A 34 -5.96 9.93 0.39
N LYS A 35 -7.14 10.51 0.57
CA LYS A 35 -7.62 11.63 -0.28
C LYS A 35 -6.71 12.86 -0.24
N GLN A 36 -5.87 12.98 0.79
CA GLN A 36 -4.93 14.09 0.99
C GLN A 36 -3.54 13.78 0.42
N SER A 37 -3.29 12.56 -0.05
CA SER A 37 -2.03 12.21 -0.69
C SER A 37 -1.86 13.03 -1.96
N ALA A 38 -0.63 13.51 -2.19
CA ALA A 38 -0.30 14.31 -3.37
C ALA A 38 -0.73 13.60 -4.66
N GLY A 39 -1.39 14.34 -5.56
CA GLY A 39 -1.86 13.84 -6.86
C GLY A 39 -3.15 13.00 -6.83
N ILE A 40 -3.70 12.66 -5.66
CA ILE A 40 -4.96 11.88 -5.59
C ILE A 40 -6.18 12.72 -5.95
N SER A 41 -6.20 14.00 -5.57
CA SER A 41 -7.27 14.94 -5.99
C SER A 41 -7.38 15.00 -7.51
N ASP A 42 -6.24 15.14 -8.18
CA ASP A 42 -6.17 15.32 -9.63
C ASP A 42 -6.54 14.02 -10.35
N ALA A 43 -6.13 12.87 -9.79
CA ALA A 43 -6.53 11.57 -10.29
C ALA A 43 -8.05 11.35 -10.19
N ILE A 44 -8.68 11.75 -9.08
CA ILE A 44 -10.14 11.66 -8.90
C ILE A 44 -10.84 12.54 -9.94
N ALA A 45 -10.43 13.80 -10.08
CA ALA A 45 -11.00 14.72 -11.05
C ALA A 45 -10.86 14.21 -12.50
N ALA A 46 -9.70 13.64 -12.85
CA ALA A 46 -9.49 13.05 -14.17
C ALA A 46 -10.43 11.86 -14.44
N ILE A 47 -10.67 11.01 -13.44
CA ILE A 47 -11.61 9.88 -13.54
C ILE A 47 -13.05 10.39 -13.72
N GLU A 48 -13.46 11.40 -12.96
CA GLU A 48 -14.79 12.01 -13.07
C GLU A 48 -15.01 12.69 -14.44
N ASN A 49 -14.00 13.39 -14.94
CA ASN A 49 -14.04 13.99 -16.28
C ASN A 49 -14.17 12.91 -17.37
N ALA A 50 -13.42 11.81 -17.27
CA ALA A 50 -13.53 10.70 -18.20
C ALA A 50 -14.92 10.04 -18.16
N ALA A 51 -15.50 9.88 -16.97
CA ALA A 51 -16.85 9.36 -16.80
C ALA A 51 -17.89 10.25 -17.49
N THR A 52 -17.78 11.56 -17.27
CA THR A 52 -18.69 12.57 -17.85
C THR A 52 -18.55 12.64 -19.37
N ALA A 53 -17.32 12.69 -19.90
CA ALA A 53 -17.06 12.80 -21.33
C ALA A 53 -17.55 11.58 -22.13
N ASN A 54 -17.58 10.40 -21.51
CA ASN A 54 -18.03 9.17 -22.13
C ASN A 54 -19.46 8.76 -21.71
N ASN A 55 -20.11 9.57 -20.86
CA ASN A 55 -21.43 9.30 -20.30
C ASN A 55 -21.56 7.88 -19.68
N ILE A 56 -20.57 7.49 -18.88
CA ILE A 56 -20.54 6.20 -18.17
C ILE A 56 -20.31 6.40 -16.67
N ALA A 57 -20.59 5.38 -15.87
CA ALA A 57 -20.35 5.44 -14.43
C ALA A 57 -18.85 5.47 -14.11
N VAL A 58 -18.46 6.21 -13.06
CA VAL A 58 -17.08 6.27 -12.53
C VAL A 58 -16.51 4.87 -12.25
N ALA A 59 -17.34 3.96 -11.73
CA ALA A 59 -16.94 2.58 -11.47
C ALA A 59 -16.46 1.84 -12.73
N ASP A 60 -17.06 2.11 -13.88
CA ASP A 60 -16.70 1.44 -15.13
C ASP A 60 -15.43 2.04 -15.73
N VAL A 61 -15.18 3.33 -15.54
CA VAL A 61 -13.88 3.96 -15.84
C VAL A 61 -12.76 3.31 -15.01
N ILE A 62 -12.97 3.14 -13.70
CA ILE A 62 -11.99 2.49 -12.82
C ILE A 62 -11.71 1.04 -13.27
N LYS A 63 -12.75 0.27 -13.60
CA LYS A 63 -12.59 -1.08 -14.16
C LYS A 63 -11.82 -1.07 -15.47
N ALA A 64 -12.11 -0.13 -16.36
CA ALA A 64 -11.42 0.00 -17.64
C ALA A 64 -9.92 0.30 -17.44
N ILE A 65 -9.59 1.28 -16.59
CA ILE A 65 -8.20 1.62 -16.25
C ILE A 65 -7.48 0.41 -15.65
N ALA A 66 -8.11 -0.30 -14.71
CA ALA A 66 -7.55 -1.50 -14.10
C ALA A 66 -7.27 -2.62 -15.12
N ARG A 67 -8.19 -2.83 -16.07
CA ARG A 67 -8.00 -3.80 -17.18
C ARG A 67 -6.87 -3.39 -18.11
N ILE A 68 -6.84 -2.12 -18.54
CA ILE A 68 -5.82 -1.57 -19.45
C ILE A 68 -4.43 -1.66 -18.81
N LYS A 69 -4.32 -1.28 -17.54
CA LYS A 69 -3.07 -1.33 -16.77
C LYS A 69 -2.75 -2.71 -16.18
N ARG A 70 -3.61 -3.71 -16.40
CA ARG A 70 -3.43 -5.10 -15.94
C ARG A 70 -3.12 -5.20 -14.45
N THR A 71 -3.76 -4.37 -13.64
CA THR A 71 -3.48 -4.27 -12.19
C THR A 71 -3.96 -5.47 -11.37
N GLY A 72 -4.68 -6.41 -11.98
CA GLY A 72 -5.24 -7.58 -11.29
C GLY A 72 -6.37 -7.25 -10.31
N LEU A 73 -6.85 -6.00 -10.27
CA LEU A 73 -7.94 -5.58 -9.40
C LEU A 73 -9.23 -6.33 -9.73
N LYS A 74 -9.72 -7.13 -8.76
CA LYS A 74 -11.09 -7.67 -8.75
C LYS A 74 -11.97 -6.72 -7.96
N ILE A 75 -12.78 -5.93 -8.66
CA ILE A 75 -13.78 -5.07 -8.02
C ILE A 75 -15.05 -5.92 -7.83
N GLU A 76 -15.21 -6.50 -6.64
CA GLU A 76 -16.42 -7.22 -6.26
C GLU A 76 -17.51 -6.24 -5.81
N ASP A 77 -18.68 -6.36 -6.40
CA ASP A 77 -19.85 -5.55 -6.06
C ASP A 77 -20.53 -6.15 -4.82
N SER A 78 -20.27 -5.57 -3.64
CA SER A 78 -20.79 -6.06 -2.36
C SER A 78 -22.31 -6.15 -2.31
N ALA A 79 -23.02 -5.36 -3.11
CA ALA A 79 -24.48 -5.39 -3.20
C ALA A 79 -25.02 -6.71 -3.75
N ARG A 80 -24.20 -7.49 -4.46
CA ARG A 80 -24.62 -8.74 -5.11
C ARG A 80 -24.48 -9.99 -4.24
N LYS A 81 -23.83 -9.91 -3.07
CA LYS A 81 -23.67 -11.03 -2.13
C LYS A 81 -24.83 -11.20 -1.14
N ALA A 82 -25.80 -10.29 -1.14
CA ALA A 82 -26.99 -10.38 -0.29
C ALA A 82 -28.15 -11.14 -0.97
N LYS A 83 -27.89 -12.38 -1.42
CA LYS A 83 -28.92 -13.35 -1.83
C LYS A 83 -28.54 -14.74 -1.39
#